data_AF-A0A9C9JQM2-F1
#
_entry.id   AF-A0A9C9JQM2-F1
#
_cell.length_a   1.000
_cell.length_b   1.000
_cell.length_c   1.000
_cell.angle_alpha   90.00
_cell.angle_beta   90.00
_cell.angle_gamma   90.00
#
_symmetry.space_group_name_H-M   'P 1'
#
loop_
_entity.id
_entity.type
_entity.pdbx_description
1 polymer ?
#
loop_
_entity_poly.entity_id
_entity_poly.type
_entity_poly.pdbx_seq_one_letter_code
_entity_poly.pdbx_strand_id
1 'polypeptide(L)'
;IIDHGSKRGMEEFMIGMPHRGRLNVLANILNKEHEEIFAEFEGAEYADSIFAGDVKYHLGFSSQVETSGGKQIMVGLAPNPSHLEAVNPVIEGIVRAKIDNYYKNDHDKILPILIHGDAAIAGQGVVYEVIQMSLLEGYSTGGTIHLVVNNQLGFTTSYLEGRSSTYCTDVAKVTQSPVFHVNADDAEAVVQAVELAVEYRQKFHKDVFIDLLGYRKYGHNEGDEPRFTQPKLYKTIAKHDDPRKIYYDKLLAGGKIEKGLAAEMENEYKQMLQQSFSDVKSQKVSSNFTTYLDQCDRKKKFSRHSLEPKPITRIEPEKLNTIADKVFSIPDSITPLQKVAKIYQDRKQRYAAGNKFDWAMGEFLAYGSLVYEGCPVRLSGQDSERGTFSHRHAIVHSDDGEREYSPINNINETQAKFTVYNSPLSEYGVLGFDYGYACANPTGLTIWEAQFGDFSNGAQIIIDQFIASSAIKWNRSNGIVLYLPHGYEGQGPEHSSARMERFLNLCANENMRVTNCTTPANLFHLLRSQTKYPFRLPLVIFTPKSLLRHPECVSSIEDFTNGEFLEVID
;
A
#
# COMPACT_ATOMS: atom_id res chain seq x y z
N ILE A 1 -12.31 16.21 9.66
CA ILE A 1 -10.88 15.84 9.44
C ILE A 1 -10.29 16.74 8.36
N ILE A 2 -10.73 16.62 7.10
CA ILE A 2 -10.17 17.32 5.93
C ILE A 2 -10.06 18.85 6.13
N ASP A 3 -11.17 19.51 6.48
CA ASP A 3 -11.21 20.96 6.71
C ASP A 3 -10.22 21.44 7.78
N HIS A 4 -10.18 20.78 8.94
CA HIS A 4 -9.27 21.15 10.02
C HIS A 4 -7.82 20.85 9.64
N GLY A 5 -7.57 19.70 9.02
CA GLY A 5 -6.24 19.31 8.55
C GLY A 5 -5.66 20.27 7.52
N SER A 6 -6.47 20.73 6.57
CA SER A 6 -6.09 21.74 5.57
C SER A 6 -5.70 23.09 6.19
N LYS A 7 -6.36 23.49 7.29
CA LYS A 7 -5.95 24.66 8.09
C LYS A 7 -4.61 24.46 8.77
N ARG A 8 -4.19 23.21 9.02
CA ARG A 8 -2.91 22.83 9.61
C ARG A 8 -1.80 22.53 8.61
N GLY A 9 -2.04 22.76 7.31
CA GLY A 9 -1.01 22.70 6.28
C GLY A 9 -0.99 21.41 5.45
N MET A 10 -1.92 20.49 5.72
CA MET A 10 -2.12 19.29 4.90
C MET A 10 -2.66 19.68 3.52
N GLU A 11 -2.17 19.02 2.49
CA GLU A 11 -2.50 19.24 1.07
C GLU A 11 -3.21 18.02 0.47
N GLU A 12 -3.07 16.85 1.10
CA GLU A 12 -3.63 15.59 0.61
C GLU A 12 -4.10 14.66 1.74
N PHE A 13 -5.17 13.91 1.48
CA PHE A 13 -5.71 12.90 2.40
C PHE A 13 -5.91 11.58 1.66
N MET A 14 -5.43 10.48 2.24
CA MET A 14 -5.60 9.13 1.70
C MET A 14 -6.42 8.25 2.65
N ILE A 15 -7.53 7.73 2.15
CA ILE A 15 -8.52 7.01 2.93
C ILE A 15 -8.47 5.51 2.58
N GLY A 16 -8.33 4.67 3.60
CA GLY A 16 -8.68 3.25 3.57
C GLY A 16 -10.00 3.03 4.28
N MET A 17 -10.97 2.37 3.65
CA MET A 17 -12.31 2.21 4.24
C MET A 17 -12.97 0.89 3.82
N PRO A 18 -13.70 0.19 4.70
CA PRO A 18 -14.53 -0.96 4.36
C PRO A 18 -15.85 -0.52 3.69
N HIS A 19 -16.86 -1.39 3.73
CA HIS A 19 -18.17 -1.17 3.11
C HIS A 19 -19.07 -0.15 3.87
N ARG A 20 -18.91 0.00 5.19
CA ARG A 20 -19.85 0.75 6.04
C ARG A 20 -19.82 2.24 5.72
N GLY A 21 -20.89 2.76 5.12
CA GLY A 21 -21.00 4.19 4.79
C GLY A 21 -20.14 4.63 3.60
N ARG A 22 -19.52 3.70 2.86
CA ARG A 22 -18.59 4.04 1.77
C ARG A 22 -19.25 4.87 0.66
N LEU A 23 -20.47 4.51 0.25
CA LEU A 23 -21.21 5.29 -0.76
C LEU A 23 -21.53 6.72 -0.27
N ASN A 24 -21.74 6.90 1.04
CA ASN A 24 -21.93 8.22 1.63
C ASN A 24 -20.63 9.04 1.57
N VAL A 25 -19.48 8.43 1.89
CA VAL A 25 -18.17 9.08 1.76
C VAL A 25 -17.87 9.45 0.30
N LEU A 26 -18.12 8.53 -0.64
CA LEU A 26 -17.95 8.81 -2.07
C LEU A 26 -18.79 10.02 -2.53
N ALA A 27 -20.09 10.01 -2.24
CA ALA A 27 -21.00 11.07 -2.70
C ALA A 27 -20.77 12.40 -1.99
N ASN A 28 -20.65 12.38 -0.66
CA ASN A 28 -20.74 13.60 0.16
C ASN A 28 -19.39 14.16 0.61
N ILE A 29 -18.30 13.38 0.49
CA ILE A 29 -16.95 13.83 0.86
C ILE A 29 -16.05 13.93 -0.36
N LEU A 30 -16.07 12.90 -1.23
CA LEU A 30 -15.28 12.92 -2.46
C LEU A 30 -16.03 13.53 -3.65
N ASN A 31 -17.28 14.00 -3.49
CA ASN A 31 -18.08 14.59 -4.57
C ASN A 31 -18.18 13.68 -5.80
N LYS A 32 -18.30 12.37 -5.60
CA LYS A 32 -18.63 11.45 -6.69
C LYS A 32 -20.09 11.70 -7.09
N GLU A 33 -20.31 11.96 -8.37
CA GLU A 33 -21.63 12.27 -8.92
C GLU A 33 -22.64 11.15 -8.62
N HIS A 34 -23.87 11.52 -8.24
CA HIS A 34 -24.92 10.56 -7.91
C HIS A 34 -25.31 9.70 -9.13
N GLU A 35 -25.23 10.27 -10.33
CA GLU A 35 -25.46 9.61 -11.61
C GLU A 35 -24.47 8.46 -11.82
N GLU A 36 -23.17 8.66 -11.52
CA GLU A 36 -22.18 7.59 -11.60
C GLU A 36 -22.52 6.46 -10.63
N ILE A 37 -22.88 6.80 -9.39
CA ILE A 37 -23.29 5.82 -8.38
C ILE A 37 -24.54 5.06 -8.84
N PHE A 38 -25.56 5.73 -9.36
CA PHE A 38 -26.79 5.07 -9.83
C PHE A 38 -26.53 4.18 -11.05
N ALA A 39 -25.68 4.61 -11.99
CA ALA A 39 -25.28 3.80 -13.14
C ALA A 39 -24.58 2.49 -12.71
N GLU A 40 -23.75 2.52 -11.66
CA GLU A 40 -23.13 1.32 -11.08
C GLU A 40 -24.17 0.35 -10.48
N PHE A 41 -25.33 0.84 -10.01
CA PHE A 41 -26.42 -0.01 -9.51
C PHE A 41 -27.28 -0.61 -10.63
N GLU A 42 -27.46 0.09 -11.75
CA GLU A 42 -28.19 -0.41 -12.93
C GLU A 42 -27.34 -1.38 -13.78
N GLY A 43 -26.07 -1.59 -13.42
CA GLY A 43 -25.19 -2.56 -14.07
C GLY A 43 -24.66 -2.09 -15.42
N ALA A 44 -24.47 -0.78 -15.59
CA ALA A 44 -23.89 -0.23 -16.81
C ALA A 44 -22.51 -0.87 -17.07
N GLU A 45 -22.32 -1.39 -18.28
CA GLU A 45 -21.06 -2.00 -18.71
C GLU A 45 -19.96 -0.93 -18.76
N TYR A 46 -18.77 -1.27 -18.27
CA TYR A 46 -17.61 -0.40 -18.43
C TYR A 46 -17.20 -0.37 -19.90
N ALA A 47 -16.86 0.80 -20.42
CA ALA A 47 -16.47 0.98 -21.83
C ALA A 47 -15.17 0.23 -22.22
N ASP A 48 -14.41 -0.27 -21.24
CA ASP A 48 -13.13 -0.93 -21.44
C ASP A 48 -13.27 -2.45 -21.27
N SER A 49 -13.11 -3.21 -22.35
CA SER A 49 -13.36 -4.67 -22.42
C SER A 49 -12.40 -5.52 -21.57
N ILE A 50 -11.36 -4.91 -21.00
CA ILE A 50 -10.35 -5.57 -20.17
C ILE A 50 -10.72 -5.48 -18.67
N PHE A 51 -11.55 -4.51 -18.30
CA PHE A 51 -11.93 -4.27 -16.91
C PHE A 51 -13.16 -5.08 -16.54
N ALA A 52 -12.97 -6.16 -15.77
CA ALA A 52 -14.09 -6.97 -15.28
C ALA A 52 -14.90 -6.24 -14.19
N GLY A 53 -14.30 -5.21 -13.57
CA GLY A 53 -14.87 -4.49 -12.45
C GLY A 53 -14.71 -5.23 -11.12
N ASP A 54 -15.21 -4.59 -10.08
CA ASP A 54 -15.42 -5.16 -8.75
C ASP A 54 -16.80 -4.70 -8.26
N VAL A 55 -17.29 -5.23 -7.15
CA VAL A 55 -18.54 -4.73 -6.57
C VAL A 55 -18.38 -3.24 -6.23
N LYS A 56 -19.42 -2.46 -6.53
CA LYS A 56 -19.49 -0.99 -6.40
C LYS A 56 -18.85 -0.37 -5.15
N TYR A 57 -18.95 -1.03 -3.99
CA TYR A 57 -18.36 -0.56 -2.74
C TYR A 57 -16.89 -0.98 -2.53
N HIS A 58 -16.20 -1.44 -3.58
CA HIS A 58 -14.75 -1.69 -3.58
C HIS A 58 -13.97 -0.75 -4.50
N LEU A 59 -14.65 0.01 -5.36
CA LEU A 59 -14.01 0.91 -6.29
C LEU A 59 -13.38 2.09 -5.54
N GLY A 60 -12.14 2.43 -5.90
CA GLY A 60 -11.49 3.64 -5.42
C GLY A 60 -12.02 4.88 -6.15
N PHE A 61 -11.76 6.05 -5.58
CA PHE A 61 -12.10 7.33 -6.20
C PHE A 61 -11.20 8.46 -5.69
N SER A 62 -10.85 9.41 -6.55
CA SER A 62 -10.01 10.56 -6.21
C SER A 62 -10.66 11.82 -6.74
N SER A 63 -10.63 12.89 -5.96
CA SER A 63 -11.12 14.19 -6.39
C SER A 63 -10.37 15.33 -5.69
N GLN A 64 -10.47 16.51 -6.28
CA GLN A 64 -10.15 17.76 -5.60
C GLN A 64 -11.40 18.21 -4.84
N VAL A 65 -11.26 18.41 -3.54
CA VAL A 65 -12.33 18.84 -2.65
C VAL A 65 -12.00 20.25 -2.17
N GLU A 66 -12.97 21.16 -2.35
CA GLU A 66 -12.87 22.50 -1.80
C GLU A 66 -13.22 22.49 -0.30
N THR A 67 -12.26 22.90 0.52
CA THR A 67 -12.46 23.04 1.97
C THR A 67 -13.25 24.30 2.31
N SER A 68 -13.82 24.39 3.51
CA SER A 68 -14.54 25.62 3.95
C SER A 68 -13.68 26.90 3.95
N GLY A 69 -12.35 26.78 3.90
CA GLY A 69 -11.42 27.90 3.72
C GLY A 69 -11.10 28.26 2.27
N GLY A 70 -11.76 27.65 1.29
CA GLY A 70 -11.52 27.88 -0.15
C GLY A 70 -10.27 27.22 -0.72
N LYS A 71 -9.56 26.38 0.06
CA LYS A 71 -8.41 25.61 -0.45
C LYS A 71 -8.90 24.35 -1.14
N GLN A 72 -8.33 24.07 -2.31
CA GLN A 72 -8.49 22.79 -3.02
C GLN A 72 -7.52 21.76 -2.45
N ILE A 73 -8.03 20.61 -2.06
CA ILE A 73 -7.29 19.54 -1.40
C ILE A 73 -7.53 18.24 -2.16
N MET A 74 -6.46 17.46 -2.38
CA MET A 74 -6.58 16.13 -2.96
C MET A 74 -7.10 15.15 -1.92
N VAL A 75 -8.18 14.44 -2.24
CA VAL A 75 -8.71 13.36 -1.39
C VAL A 75 -8.82 12.10 -2.23
N GLY A 76 -8.10 11.06 -1.81
CA GLY A 76 -8.12 9.75 -2.44
C GLY A 76 -8.71 8.69 -1.53
N LEU A 77 -9.54 7.81 -2.10
CA LEU A 77 -10.05 6.61 -1.48
C LEU A 77 -9.52 5.40 -2.27
N ALA A 78 -8.71 4.56 -1.64
CA ALA A 78 -8.16 3.40 -2.33
C ALA A 78 -9.25 2.34 -2.61
N PRO A 79 -9.11 1.57 -3.69
CA PRO A 79 -9.89 0.36 -3.85
C PRO A 79 -9.45 -0.71 -2.84
N ASN A 80 -10.34 -1.60 -2.45
CA ASN A 80 -10.06 -2.66 -1.49
C ASN A 80 -10.92 -3.90 -1.74
N PRO A 81 -10.43 -5.11 -1.40
CA PRO A 81 -11.26 -6.31 -1.44
C PRO A 81 -12.21 -6.37 -0.24
N SER A 82 -13.09 -7.36 -0.22
CA SER A 82 -13.94 -7.66 0.94
C SER A 82 -13.18 -8.11 2.19
N HIS A 83 -11.90 -8.47 2.04
CA HIS A 83 -11.05 -8.92 3.14
C HIS A 83 -10.75 -7.69 4.00
N LEU A 84 -11.51 -7.54 5.09
CA LEU A 84 -11.48 -6.36 5.93
C LEU A 84 -10.06 -6.11 6.45
N GLU A 85 -9.71 -4.83 6.61
CA GLU A 85 -8.40 -4.37 7.09
C GLU A 85 -7.21 -4.64 6.14
N ALA A 86 -7.36 -5.46 5.09
CA ALA A 86 -6.28 -5.76 4.14
C ALA A 86 -5.76 -4.53 3.36
N VAL A 87 -6.57 -3.48 3.25
CA VAL A 87 -6.20 -2.21 2.59
C VAL A 87 -5.36 -1.30 3.47
N ASN A 88 -5.36 -1.50 4.79
CA ASN A 88 -4.65 -0.63 5.74
C ASN A 88 -3.17 -0.51 5.42
N PRO A 89 -2.40 -1.61 5.30
CA PRO A 89 -0.98 -1.48 4.95
C PRO A 89 -0.78 -0.86 3.56
N VAL A 90 -1.68 -1.11 2.62
CA VAL A 90 -1.61 -0.54 1.26
C VAL A 90 -1.72 0.99 1.29
N ILE A 91 -2.60 1.55 2.11
CA ILE A 91 -2.71 3.00 2.30
C ILE A 91 -1.45 3.58 2.90
N GLU A 92 -0.92 2.96 3.96
CA GLU A 92 0.32 3.43 4.58
C GLU A 92 1.48 3.42 3.58
N GLY A 93 1.58 2.38 2.75
CA GLY A 93 2.56 2.31 1.67
C GLY A 93 2.41 3.42 0.61
N ILE A 94 1.18 3.67 0.15
CA ILE A 94 0.88 4.77 -0.78
C ILE A 94 1.30 6.11 -0.19
N VAL A 95 0.93 6.37 1.06
CA VAL A 95 1.26 7.62 1.75
C VAL A 95 2.75 7.76 1.93
N ARG A 96 3.45 6.69 2.35
CA ARG A 96 4.91 6.73 2.50
C ARG A 96 5.62 7.04 1.19
N ALA A 97 5.24 6.38 0.09
CA ALA A 97 5.79 6.70 -1.22
C ALA A 97 5.55 8.16 -1.62
N LYS A 98 4.40 8.73 -1.25
CA LYS A 98 4.13 10.15 -1.54
C LYS A 98 4.95 11.10 -0.70
N ILE A 99 5.12 10.78 0.58
CA ILE A 99 6.04 11.50 1.49
C ILE A 99 7.45 11.53 0.89
N ASP A 100 7.97 10.37 0.49
CA ASP A 100 9.34 10.23 -0.01
C ASP A 100 9.53 10.96 -1.36
N ASN A 101 8.58 10.87 -2.28
CA ASN A 101 8.77 11.29 -3.69
C ASN A 101 8.14 12.64 -4.06
N TYR A 102 7.07 13.06 -3.40
CA TYR A 102 6.33 14.28 -3.76
C TYR A 102 6.40 15.36 -2.67
N TYR A 103 6.52 14.98 -1.40
CA TYR A 103 6.54 15.91 -0.28
C TYR A 103 7.92 16.07 0.39
N LYS A 104 8.99 15.55 -0.22
CA LYS A 104 10.38 15.73 0.27
C LYS A 104 10.58 15.29 1.74
N ASN A 105 9.91 14.20 2.13
CA ASN A 105 9.87 13.68 3.51
C ASN A 105 9.09 14.57 4.51
N ASP A 106 8.26 15.50 4.04
CA ASP A 106 7.38 16.29 4.91
C ASP A 106 6.08 15.52 5.21
N HIS A 107 5.99 15.00 6.44
CA HIS A 107 4.85 14.23 6.92
C HIS A 107 3.59 15.08 7.15
N ASP A 108 3.74 16.41 7.21
CA ASP A 108 2.65 17.34 7.48
C ASP A 108 1.78 17.64 6.27
N LYS A 109 2.22 17.21 5.09
CA LYS A 109 1.54 17.47 3.80
C LYS A 109 0.47 16.46 3.44
N ILE A 110 0.58 15.24 3.93
CA ILE A 110 -0.35 14.16 3.61
C ILE A 110 -0.78 13.43 4.88
N LEU A 111 -2.08 13.13 4.99
CA LEU A 111 -2.66 12.43 6.13
C LEU A 111 -3.30 11.10 5.70
N PRO A 112 -2.82 9.95 6.21
CA PRO A 112 -3.55 8.69 6.15
C PRO A 112 -4.74 8.71 7.11
N ILE A 113 -5.89 8.26 6.61
CA ILE A 113 -7.12 8.03 7.38
C ILE A 113 -7.54 6.57 7.17
N LEU A 114 -7.54 5.78 8.23
CA LEU A 114 -8.01 4.40 8.19
C LEU A 114 -9.35 4.30 8.93
N ILE A 115 -10.38 3.89 8.19
CA ILE A 115 -11.72 3.71 8.72
C ILE A 115 -11.93 2.21 8.95
N HIS A 116 -12.40 1.84 10.14
CA HIS A 116 -12.52 0.45 10.55
C HIS A 116 -13.95 0.11 10.99
N GLY A 117 -14.29 -1.18 10.95
CA GLY A 117 -15.43 -1.71 11.72
C GLY A 117 -14.97 -2.24 13.07
N ASP A 118 -15.80 -2.13 14.11
CA ASP A 118 -15.44 -2.52 15.49
C ASP A 118 -15.03 -4.00 15.64
N ALA A 119 -15.70 -4.90 14.93
CA ALA A 119 -15.36 -6.32 14.96
C ALA A 119 -14.06 -6.61 14.19
N ALA A 120 -13.83 -5.92 13.06
CA ALA A 120 -12.70 -6.17 12.19
C ALA A 120 -11.40 -5.64 12.78
N ILE A 121 -11.41 -4.43 13.34
CA ILE A 121 -10.24 -3.84 14.00
C ILE A 121 -9.74 -4.68 15.18
N ALA A 122 -10.66 -5.33 15.90
CA ALA A 122 -10.33 -6.17 17.04
C ALA A 122 -9.94 -7.61 16.66
N GLY A 123 -10.29 -8.07 15.46
CA GLY A 123 -10.16 -9.46 15.05
C GLY A 123 -9.12 -9.76 13.97
N GLN A 124 -8.75 -8.78 13.14
CA GLN A 124 -7.81 -8.98 12.04
C GLN A 124 -6.37 -8.67 12.47
N GLY A 125 -5.47 -9.66 12.42
CA GLY A 125 -4.08 -9.52 12.84
C GLY A 125 -3.28 -8.46 12.09
N VAL A 126 -3.61 -8.20 10.81
CA VAL A 126 -2.95 -7.16 10.00
C VAL A 126 -3.06 -5.76 10.61
N VAL A 127 -4.09 -5.49 11.41
CA VAL A 127 -4.25 -4.22 12.12
C VAL A 127 -3.13 -4.03 13.14
N TYR A 128 -2.82 -5.08 13.90
CA TYR A 128 -1.70 -5.07 14.83
C TYR A 128 -0.37 -4.86 14.10
N GLU A 129 -0.16 -5.55 12.98
CA GLU A 129 1.04 -5.42 12.15
C GLU A 129 1.24 -3.98 11.65
N VAL A 130 0.17 -3.35 11.13
CA VAL A 130 0.21 -1.94 10.67
C VAL A 130 0.53 -0.98 11.80
N ILE A 131 -0.14 -1.12 12.95
CA ILE A 131 0.07 -0.23 14.09
C ILE A 131 1.51 -0.35 14.60
N GLN A 132 2.08 -1.57 14.64
CA GLN A 132 3.48 -1.78 15.02
C GLN A 132 4.49 -1.11 14.06
N MET A 133 4.12 -0.95 12.79
CA MET A 133 4.97 -0.28 11.80
C MET A 133 4.94 1.25 11.91
N SER A 134 3.93 1.84 12.56
CA SER A 134 3.67 3.30 12.56
C SER A 134 4.86 4.18 12.97
N LEU A 135 5.75 3.69 13.83
CA LEU A 135 6.92 4.43 14.33
C LEU A 135 8.26 3.98 13.74
N LEU A 136 8.27 2.95 12.89
CA LEU A 136 9.49 2.39 12.32
C LEU A 136 9.96 3.24 11.13
N GLU A 137 11.26 3.52 11.05
CA GLU A 137 11.83 4.44 10.04
C GLU A 137 11.45 4.08 8.60
N GLY A 138 11.46 2.78 8.25
CA GLY A 138 11.13 2.32 6.90
C GLY A 138 9.64 2.35 6.54
N TYR A 139 8.77 2.65 7.51
CA TYR A 139 7.32 2.47 7.39
C TYR A 139 6.49 3.65 7.90
N SER A 140 7.03 4.53 8.76
CA SER A 140 6.27 5.63 9.35
C SER A 140 5.77 6.61 8.30
N THR A 141 4.54 7.09 8.51
CA THR A 141 3.82 8.08 7.70
C THR A 141 3.52 9.37 8.49
N GLY A 142 4.15 9.53 9.66
CA GLY A 142 3.90 10.64 10.57
C GLY A 142 2.58 10.54 11.34
N GLY A 143 2.09 9.32 11.53
CA GLY A 143 0.89 9.01 12.30
C GLY A 143 -0.40 9.02 11.48
N THR A 144 -1.30 8.13 11.84
CA THR A 144 -2.57 7.87 11.16
C THR A 144 -3.77 8.22 12.03
N ILE A 145 -4.82 8.79 11.41
CA ILE A 145 -6.12 8.90 12.09
C ILE A 145 -6.92 7.62 11.84
N HIS A 146 -7.14 6.85 12.90
CA HIS A 146 -7.98 5.67 12.89
C HIS A 146 -9.40 6.03 13.33
N LEU A 147 -10.38 5.89 12.43
CA LEU A 147 -11.80 6.13 12.73
C LEU A 147 -12.54 4.81 12.78
N VAL A 148 -12.95 4.37 13.97
CA VAL A 148 -13.71 3.13 14.15
C VAL A 148 -15.20 3.43 14.14
N VAL A 149 -15.90 2.91 13.13
CA VAL A 149 -17.37 2.97 13.06
C VAL A 149 -17.94 1.85 13.94
N ASN A 150 -17.95 2.11 15.25
CA ASN A 150 -18.34 1.15 16.26
C ASN A 150 -19.85 1.11 16.42
N ASN A 151 -20.46 0.24 15.61
CA ASN A 151 -21.90 -0.02 15.64
C ASN A 151 -22.26 -1.18 16.59
N GLN A 152 -21.28 -1.68 17.35
CA GLN A 152 -21.40 -2.69 18.39
C GLN A 152 -21.75 -4.11 17.88
N LEU A 153 -21.63 -4.36 16.58
CA LEU A 153 -22.08 -5.61 15.96
C LEU A 153 -21.32 -5.99 14.67
N GLY A 154 -20.58 -7.10 14.73
CA GLY A 154 -19.94 -7.72 13.57
C GLY A 154 -20.84 -8.75 12.91
N PHE A 155 -21.50 -8.40 11.80
CA PHE A 155 -22.54 -9.24 11.17
C PHE A 155 -23.67 -9.54 12.17
N THR A 156 -23.67 -10.72 12.78
CA THR A 156 -24.57 -11.18 13.85
C THR A 156 -23.88 -11.29 15.21
N THR A 157 -22.55 -11.26 15.27
CA THR A 157 -21.74 -11.42 16.48
C THR A 157 -21.69 -10.13 17.28
N SER A 158 -22.14 -10.17 18.53
CA SER A 158 -22.16 -9.00 19.41
C SER A 158 -20.75 -8.56 19.83
N TYR A 159 -20.60 -7.30 20.25
CA TYR A 159 -19.31 -6.78 20.74
C TYR A 159 -18.73 -7.56 21.94
N LEU A 160 -19.57 -8.26 22.73
CA LEU A 160 -19.14 -9.11 23.84
C LEU A 160 -18.53 -10.44 23.38
N GLU A 161 -18.83 -10.86 22.16
CA GLU A 161 -18.36 -12.10 21.56
C GLU A 161 -17.27 -11.84 20.49
N GLY A 162 -17.14 -10.59 20.04
CA GLY A 162 -16.18 -10.20 19.00
C GLY A 162 -14.75 -9.94 19.49
N ARG A 163 -14.52 -9.81 20.80
CA ARG A 163 -13.21 -9.50 21.38
C ARG A 163 -13.11 -9.88 22.86
N SER A 164 -11.87 -9.98 23.36
CA SER A 164 -11.58 -10.25 24.78
C SER A 164 -11.32 -8.99 25.62
N SER A 165 -11.08 -7.85 24.98
CA SER A 165 -10.79 -6.58 25.63
C SER A 165 -12.05 -5.70 25.74
N THR A 166 -12.01 -4.66 26.58
CA THR A 166 -13.18 -3.79 26.80
C THR A 166 -13.55 -3.02 25.52
N TYR A 167 -12.58 -2.37 24.89
CA TYR A 167 -12.80 -1.53 23.71
C TYR A 167 -12.26 -2.21 22.46
N CYS A 168 -12.95 -2.00 21.33
CA CYS A 168 -12.48 -2.47 20.02
C CYS A 168 -11.15 -1.81 19.62
N THR A 169 -10.89 -0.61 20.15
CA THR A 169 -9.67 0.18 19.96
C THR A 169 -8.53 -0.17 20.90
N ASP A 170 -8.64 -1.23 21.73
CA ASP A 170 -7.56 -1.58 22.68
C ASP A 170 -6.24 -1.96 21.99
N VAL A 171 -6.25 -2.26 20.68
CA VAL A 171 -5.04 -2.41 19.86
C VAL A 171 -4.18 -1.12 19.84
N ALA A 172 -4.78 0.06 20.02
CA ALA A 172 -4.08 1.34 20.12
C ALA A 172 -3.06 1.40 21.28
N LYS A 173 -3.29 0.59 22.32
CA LYS A 173 -2.41 0.53 23.51
C LYS A 173 -1.03 -0.03 23.19
N VAL A 174 -0.90 -0.80 22.11
CA VAL A 174 0.36 -1.41 21.68
C VAL A 174 1.44 -0.37 21.40
N THR A 175 1.06 0.79 20.85
CA THR A 175 1.95 1.94 20.56
C THR A 175 1.67 3.15 21.44
N GLN A 176 0.86 2.97 22.50
CA GLN A 176 0.44 4.03 23.42
C GLN A 176 -0.28 5.19 22.71
N SER A 177 -1.03 4.89 21.65
CA SER A 177 -1.79 5.87 20.90
C SER A 177 -3.06 6.29 21.67
N PRO A 178 -3.39 7.59 21.72
CA PRO A 178 -4.60 8.06 22.39
C PRO A 178 -5.86 7.58 21.66
N VAL A 179 -6.91 7.36 22.45
CA VAL A 179 -8.23 6.96 21.96
C VAL A 179 -9.28 7.94 22.47
N PHE A 180 -10.02 8.55 21.56
CA PHE A 180 -11.21 9.34 21.87
C PHE A 180 -12.46 8.50 21.66
N HIS A 181 -13.08 8.06 22.74
CA HIS A 181 -14.40 7.42 22.69
C HIS A 181 -15.48 8.50 22.68
N VAL A 182 -16.29 8.54 21.63
CA VAL A 182 -17.29 9.58 21.43
C VAL A 182 -18.64 9.00 21.02
N ASN A 183 -19.72 9.54 21.58
CA ASN A 183 -21.08 9.16 21.25
C ASN A 183 -21.46 9.75 19.88
N ALA A 184 -21.84 8.89 18.93
CA ALA A 184 -22.23 9.29 17.58
C ALA A 184 -23.51 10.13 17.51
N ASP A 185 -24.34 10.13 18.56
CA ASP A 185 -25.54 10.97 18.65
C ASP A 185 -25.22 12.44 19.01
N ASP A 186 -23.99 12.75 19.47
CA ASP A 186 -23.55 14.12 19.77
C ASP A 186 -22.59 14.64 18.71
N ALA A 187 -23.17 15.21 17.64
CA ALA A 187 -22.41 15.71 16.49
C ALA A 187 -21.33 16.75 16.87
N GLU A 188 -21.59 17.62 17.85
CA GLU A 188 -20.62 18.63 18.28
C GLU A 188 -19.42 17.98 19.00
N ALA A 189 -19.67 16.98 19.86
CA ALA A 189 -18.60 16.23 20.51
C ALA A 189 -17.77 15.40 19.51
N VAL A 190 -18.40 14.83 18.49
CA VAL A 190 -17.69 14.13 17.39
C VAL A 190 -16.73 15.08 16.67
N VAL A 191 -17.20 16.29 16.33
CA VAL A 191 -16.34 17.32 15.71
C VAL A 191 -15.17 17.68 16.62
N GLN A 192 -15.41 17.90 17.92
CA GLN A 192 -14.36 18.22 18.87
C GLN A 192 -13.30 17.10 18.98
N ALA A 193 -13.73 15.84 19.05
CA ALA A 193 -12.82 14.69 19.09
C ALA A 193 -11.96 14.60 17.82
N VAL A 194 -12.57 14.86 16.66
CA VAL A 194 -11.88 14.91 15.36
C VAL A 194 -10.86 16.03 15.28
N GLU A 195 -11.20 17.24 15.73
CA GLU A 195 -10.28 18.37 15.75
C GLU A 195 -9.06 18.09 16.65
N LEU A 196 -9.32 17.55 17.85
CA LEU A 196 -8.25 17.17 18.78
C LEU A 196 -7.36 16.05 18.23
N ALA A 197 -7.94 15.06 17.54
CA ALA A 197 -7.17 13.99 16.90
C ALA A 197 -6.25 14.52 15.80
N VAL A 198 -6.75 15.39 14.92
CA VAL A 198 -5.93 16.04 13.87
C VAL A 198 -4.80 16.85 14.50
N GLU A 199 -5.07 17.61 15.56
CA GLU A 199 -4.04 18.40 16.25
C GLU A 199 -3.00 17.53 16.94
N TYR A 200 -3.43 16.43 17.58
CA TYR A 200 -2.53 15.47 18.18
C TYR A 200 -1.60 14.85 17.12
N ARG A 201 -2.17 14.34 16.02
CA ARG A 201 -1.38 13.75 14.92
C ARG A 201 -0.37 14.77 14.40
N GLN A 202 -0.80 15.99 14.09
CA GLN A 202 0.09 17.01 13.54
C GLN A 202 1.20 17.43 14.51
N LYS A 203 0.93 17.44 15.82
CA LYS A 203 1.90 17.86 16.83
C LYS A 203 2.91 16.77 17.20
N PHE A 204 2.46 15.52 17.24
CA PHE A 204 3.26 14.41 17.79
C PHE A 204 3.70 13.39 16.74
N HIS A 205 3.16 13.46 15.52
CA HIS A 205 3.39 12.52 14.43
C HIS A 205 3.20 11.05 14.85
N LYS A 206 2.11 10.78 15.57
CA LYS A 206 1.73 9.46 16.06
C LYS A 206 0.28 9.16 15.74
N ASP A 207 -0.03 7.87 15.66
CA ASP A 207 -1.39 7.39 15.46
C ASP A 207 -2.33 7.90 16.57
N VAL A 208 -3.59 8.11 16.19
CA VAL A 208 -4.67 8.51 17.09
C VAL A 208 -5.96 7.85 16.66
N PHE A 209 -6.72 7.38 17.65
CA PHE A 209 -7.95 6.63 17.42
C PHE A 209 -9.16 7.44 17.85
N ILE A 210 -10.22 7.35 17.04
CA ILE A 210 -11.55 7.85 17.34
C ILE A 210 -12.47 6.64 17.31
N ASP A 211 -12.96 6.25 18.47
CA ASP A 211 -14.00 5.24 18.62
C ASP A 211 -15.36 5.94 18.54
N LEU A 212 -16.03 5.85 17.39
CA LEU A 212 -17.32 6.46 17.14
C LEU A 212 -18.42 5.46 17.54
N LEU A 213 -18.90 5.57 18.78
CA LEU A 213 -19.90 4.67 19.35
C LEU A 213 -21.29 5.05 18.84
N GLY A 214 -21.83 4.23 17.95
CA GLY A 214 -23.17 4.39 17.40
C GLY A 214 -23.90 3.05 17.30
N TYR A 215 -24.73 2.91 16.28
CA TYR A 215 -25.54 1.72 16.04
C TYR A 215 -25.73 1.47 14.53
N ARG A 216 -26.18 0.26 14.19
CA ARG A 216 -26.55 -0.10 12.81
C ARG A 216 -28.07 -0.18 12.70
N LYS A 217 -28.67 0.75 11.96
CA LYS A 217 -30.13 0.87 11.81
C LYS A 217 -30.80 -0.39 11.23
N TYR A 218 -30.18 -0.99 10.22
CA TYR A 218 -30.67 -2.19 9.52
C TYR A 218 -29.82 -3.42 9.84
N GLY A 219 -30.11 -4.56 9.20
CA GLY A 219 -29.28 -5.77 9.22
C GLY A 219 -27.85 -5.53 8.70
N HIS A 220 -27.05 -6.60 8.57
CA HIS A 220 -25.66 -6.42 8.10
C HIS A 220 -25.63 -5.78 6.70
N ASN A 221 -26.51 -6.29 5.84
CA ASN A 221 -27.01 -5.65 4.63
C ASN A 221 -28.50 -5.30 4.81
N GLU A 222 -29.05 -4.50 3.90
CA GLU A 222 -30.41 -3.95 4.02
C GLU A 222 -31.53 -4.99 3.90
N GLY A 223 -31.25 -6.17 3.33
CA GLY A 223 -32.21 -7.27 3.20
C GLY A 223 -32.15 -8.30 4.35
N ASP A 224 -31.19 -8.18 5.25
CA ASP A 224 -30.96 -9.09 6.36
C ASP A 224 -31.86 -8.76 7.57
N GLU A 225 -32.34 -9.78 8.28
CA GLU A 225 -33.20 -9.64 9.46
C GLU A 225 -32.39 -9.83 10.75
N PRO A 226 -31.95 -8.74 11.40
CA PRO A 226 -31.02 -8.84 12.52
C PRO A 226 -31.68 -9.28 13.83
N ARG A 227 -33.01 -9.24 13.94
CA ARG A 227 -33.72 -9.66 15.16
C ARG A 227 -33.62 -11.16 15.42
N PHE A 228 -33.22 -11.97 14.42
CA PHE A 228 -32.97 -13.39 14.61
C PHE A 228 -31.84 -13.67 15.61
N THR A 229 -30.85 -12.79 15.69
CA THR A 229 -29.70 -12.94 16.58
C THR A 229 -29.63 -11.84 17.65
N GLN A 230 -30.10 -10.62 17.33
CA GLN A 230 -30.01 -9.46 18.22
C GLN A 230 -31.34 -8.74 18.52
N PRO A 231 -32.39 -9.47 18.96
CA PRO A 231 -33.74 -8.92 19.11
C PRO A 231 -33.84 -7.77 20.12
N LYS A 232 -33.11 -7.84 21.24
CA LYS A 232 -33.15 -6.79 22.28
C LYS A 232 -32.49 -5.50 21.81
N LEU A 233 -31.35 -5.60 21.15
CA LEU A 233 -30.63 -4.45 20.60
C LEU A 233 -31.50 -3.73 19.56
N TYR A 234 -32.06 -4.49 18.61
CA TYR A 234 -32.88 -3.89 17.55
C TYR A 234 -34.23 -3.38 18.03
N LYS A 235 -34.80 -3.93 19.12
CA LYS A 235 -35.96 -3.33 19.80
C LYS A 235 -35.64 -1.96 20.43
N THR A 236 -34.38 -1.74 20.83
CA THR A 236 -33.91 -0.46 21.38
C THR A 236 -33.66 0.53 20.23
N ILE A 237 -32.94 0.10 19.20
CA ILE A 237 -32.67 0.91 17.99
C ILE A 237 -33.98 1.38 17.34
N ALA A 238 -34.99 0.52 17.24
CA ALA A 238 -36.28 0.89 16.64
C ALA A 238 -37.04 1.99 17.39
N LYS A 239 -36.70 2.27 18.65
CA LYS A 239 -37.28 3.33 19.48
C LYS A 239 -36.38 4.56 19.61
N HIS A 240 -35.15 4.47 19.12
CA HIS A 240 -34.16 5.52 19.22
C HIS A 240 -34.29 6.48 18.05
N ASP A 241 -34.23 7.77 18.32
CA ASP A 241 -34.28 8.78 17.27
C ASP A 241 -33.00 8.75 16.43
N ASP A 242 -33.13 9.09 15.14
CA ASP A 242 -31.99 9.18 14.23
C ASP A 242 -31.06 10.34 14.64
N PRO A 243 -29.71 10.21 14.53
CA PRO A 243 -28.77 11.25 14.91
C PRO A 243 -29.06 12.61 14.25
N ARG A 244 -29.55 12.62 13.00
CA ARG A 244 -29.97 13.85 12.32
C ARG A 244 -31.11 14.54 13.05
N LYS A 245 -32.10 13.77 13.51
CA LYS A 245 -33.25 14.28 14.27
C LYS A 245 -32.82 14.78 15.63
N ILE A 246 -31.99 14.02 16.36
CA ILE A 246 -31.46 14.41 17.67
C ILE A 246 -30.75 15.77 17.56
N TYR A 247 -29.88 15.94 16.57
CA TYR A 247 -29.16 17.20 16.39
C TYR A 247 -30.05 18.34 15.91
N TYR A 248 -31.00 18.08 15.01
CA TYR A 248 -32.00 19.07 14.60
C TYR A 248 -32.81 19.59 15.79
N ASP A 249 -33.32 18.69 16.64
CA ASP A 249 -34.10 19.08 17.81
C ASP A 249 -33.26 19.91 18.81
N LYS A 250 -31.97 19.58 18.96
CA LYS A 250 -31.00 20.38 19.74
C LYS A 250 -30.86 21.80 19.18
N LEU A 251 -30.67 21.95 17.87
CA LEU A 251 -30.53 23.25 17.21
C LEU A 251 -31.82 24.08 17.27
N LEU A 252 -32.98 23.44 17.08
CA LEU A 252 -34.28 24.08 17.16
C LEU A 252 -34.59 24.57 18.59
N ALA A 253 -34.34 23.73 19.59
CA ALA A 253 -34.49 24.11 21.00
C ALA A 253 -33.55 25.26 21.39
N GLY A 254 -32.37 25.33 20.77
CA GLY A 254 -31.42 26.43 20.94
C GLY A 254 -31.74 27.70 20.14
N GLY A 255 -32.80 27.70 19.32
CA GLY A 255 -33.16 28.85 18.47
C GLY A 255 -32.14 29.17 17.38
N LYS A 256 -31.27 28.22 17.03
CA LYS A 256 -30.20 28.41 16.02
C LYS A 256 -30.69 28.23 14.59
N ILE A 257 -31.86 27.63 14.39
CA ILE A 257 -32.44 27.32 13.08
C ILE A 257 -33.95 27.57 13.07
N GLU A 258 -34.50 27.80 11.89
CA GLU A 258 -35.93 27.96 11.67
C GLU A 258 -36.68 26.63 11.66
N LYS A 259 -37.94 26.66 12.10
CA LYS A 259 -38.83 25.50 12.04
C LYS A 259 -39.20 25.23 10.58
N GLY A 260 -38.73 24.11 10.03
CA GLY A 260 -39.04 23.68 8.66
C GLY A 260 -37.80 23.46 7.78
N LEU A 261 -36.66 24.06 8.14
CA LEU A 261 -35.41 23.97 7.38
C LEU A 261 -35.00 22.51 7.07
N ALA A 262 -35.08 21.62 8.06
CA ALA A 262 -34.71 20.21 7.84
C ALA A 262 -35.64 19.46 6.87
N ALA A 263 -36.91 19.85 6.78
CA ALA A 263 -37.86 19.25 5.84
C ALA A 263 -37.64 19.79 4.42
N GLU A 264 -37.31 21.08 4.30
CA GLU A 264 -36.93 21.72 3.04
C GLU A 264 -35.67 21.08 2.45
N MET A 265 -34.57 21.03 3.23
CA MET A 265 -33.32 20.40 2.81
C MET A 265 -33.51 18.92 2.40
N GLU A 266 -34.37 18.18 3.11
CA GLU A 266 -34.68 16.79 2.77
C GLU A 266 -35.43 16.67 1.44
N ASN A 267 -36.39 17.56 1.19
CA ASN A 267 -37.14 17.59 -0.06
C ASN A 267 -36.23 17.98 -1.24
N GLU A 268 -35.40 19.01 -1.08
CA GLU A 268 -34.43 19.43 -2.09
C GLU A 268 -33.47 18.30 -2.44
N TYR A 269 -32.87 17.66 -1.44
CA TYR A 269 -31.94 16.56 -1.65
C TYR A 269 -32.62 15.36 -2.32
N LYS A 270 -33.86 15.01 -1.94
CA LYS A 270 -34.65 13.96 -2.60
C LYS A 270 -34.96 14.30 -4.06
N GLN A 271 -35.32 15.54 -4.35
CA GLN A 271 -35.58 15.98 -5.73
C GLN A 271 -34.32 15.89 -6.58
N MET A 272 -33.17 16.32 -6.05
CA MET A 272 -31.87 16.18 -6.70
C MET A 272 -31.57 14.71 -7.02
N LEU A 273 -31.66 13.80 -6.03
CA LEU A 273 -31.45 12.37 -6.26
C LEU A 273 -32.42 11.77 -7.29
N GLN A 274 -33.69 12.17 -7.25
CA GLN A 274 -34.70 11.70 -8.20
C GLN A 274 -34.39 12.19 -9.63
N GLN A 275 -33.89 13.41 -9.77
CA GLN A 275 -33.47 13.97 -11.05
C GLN A 275 -32.28 13.19 -11.61
N SER A 276 -31.21 13.04 -10.84
CA SER A 276 -30.03 12.23 -11.20
C SER A 276 -30.40 10.81 -11.62
N PHE A 277 -31.29 10.14 -10.86
CA PHE A 277 -31.79 8.82 -11.21
C PHE A 277 -32.57 8.79 -12.54
N SER A 278 -33.39 9.80 -12.79
CA SER A 278 -34.17 9.93 -14.04
C SER A 278 -33.27 10.19 -15.24
N ASP A 279 -32.19 10.95 -15.07
CA ASP A 279 -31.23 11.24 -16.14
C ASP A 279 -30.41 10.00 -16.52
N VAL A 280 -30.01 9.17 -15.55
CA VAL A 280 -29.39 7.85 -15.80
C VAL A 280 -30.35 6.94 -16.56
N LYS A 281 -31.61 6.83 -16.12
CA LYS A 281 -32.61 5.97 -16.80
C LYS A 281 -32.95 6.41 -18.22
N SER A 282 -32.85 7.70 -18.50
CA SER A 282 -33.09 8.24 -19.84
C SER A 282 -31.86 8.21 -20.76
N GLN A 283 -30.76 7.58 -20.34
CA GLN A 283 -29.48 7.50 -21.06
C GLN A 283 -28.93 8.87 -21.49
N LYS A 284 -29.30 9.95 -20.78
CA LYS A 284 -28.81 11.31 -21.09
C LYS A 284 -27.36 11.54 -20.66
N VAL A 285 -26.84 10.67 -19.79
CA VAL A 285 -25.49 10.77 -19.25
C VAL A 285 -24.65 9.62 -19.83
N SER A 286 -23.59 9.99 -20.56
CA SER A 286 -22.55 9.06 -20.97
C SER A 286 -21.82 8.56 -19.73
N SER A 287 -21.80 7.25 -19.51
CA SER A 287 -21.09 6.59 -18.40
C SER A 287 -19.59 6.55 -18.65
N ASN A 288 -18.95 7.72 -18.77
CA ASN A 288 -17.50 7.84 -18.70
C ASN A 288 -17.09 7.74 -17.23
N PHE A 289 -17.09 6.52 -16.69
CA PHE A 289 -16.68 6.28 -15.30
C PHE A 289 -15.27 6.81 -15.07
N THR A 290 -15.17 7.87 -14.28
CA THR A 290 -13.90 8.40 -13.82
C THR A 290 -13.34 7.42 -12.79
N THR A 291 -12.53 6.47 -13.26
CA THR A 291 -11.77 5.58 -12.38
C THR A 291 -10.82 6.40 -11.52
N TYR A 292 -10.57 5.99 -10.27
CA TYR A 292 -9.53 6.55 -9.39
C TYR A 292 -8.29 6.89 -10.22
N LEU A 293 -7.93 8.16 -10.32
CA LEU A 293 -6.70 8.55 -10.99
C LEU A 293 -5.88 9.17 -9.89
N ASP A 294 -4.99 8.36 -9.30
CA ASP A 294 -3.93 8.96 -8.51
C ASP A 294 -3.00 9.68 -9.49
N GLN A 295 -2.42 10.81 -9.08
CA GLN A 295 -1.38 11.47 -9.86
C GLN A 295 -0.16 10.56 -10.08
N CYS A 296 -0.09 9.43 -9.38
CA CYS A 296 0.88 8.36 -9.51
C CYS A 296 0.57 7.35 -10.65
N ASP A 297 -0.63 7.34 -11.26
CA ASP A 297 -0.94 6.45 -12.40
C ASP A 297 -0.29 6.90 -13.73
N ARG A 298 0.83 7.65 -13.68
CA ARG A 298 1.50 8.26 -14.84
C ARG A 298 1.92 7.26 -15.90
N LYS A 299 2.02 5.96 -15.57
CA LYS A 299 2.23 4.86 -16.50
C LYS A 299 0.94 4.06 -16.66
N LYS A 300 0.06 4.58 -17.53
CA LYS A 300 -1.16 4.04 -18.18
C LYS A 300 -1.97 2.96 -17.43
N LYS A 301 -3.31 3.10 -17.53
CA LYS A 301 -4.31 2.03 -17.34
C LYS A 301 -3.80 0.70 -17.89
N PHE A 302 -4.14 -0.38 -17.20
CA PHE A 302 -3.80 -1.73 -17.64
C PHE A 302 -4.27 -1.91 -19.08
N SER A 303 -3.33 -2.29 -19.95
CA SER A 303 -3.61 -2.67 -21.33
C SER A 303 -2.93 -4.01 -21.55
N ARG A 304 -3.37 -4.82 -22.52
CA ARG A 304 -2.53 -5.95 -22.95
C ARG A 304 -1.16 -5.42 -23.34
N HIS A 305 -0.12 -5.95 -22.68
CA HIS A 305 1.23 -5.42 -22.76
C HIS A 305 2.07 -6.41 -23.54
N SER A 306 2.49 -6.01 -24.74
CA SER A 306 3.54 -6.75 -25.44
C SER A 306 4.84 -6.62 -24.64
N LEU A 307 5.47 -7.75 -24.32
CA LEU A 307 6.84 -7.79 -23.80
C LEU A 307 7.87 -7.41 -24.88
N GLU A 308 7.43 -7.34 -26.14
CA GLU A 308 8.21 -6.93 -27.29
C GLU A 308 7.86 -5.51 -27.78
N PRO A 309 8.84 -4.69 -28.18
CA PRO A 309 10.28 -4.96 -28.11
C PRO A 309 10.81 -4.90 -26.67
N LYS A 310 11.76 -5.78 -26.33
CA LYS A 310 12.46 -5.71 -25.04
C LYS A 310 13.16 -4.36 -24.84
N PRO A 311 13.10 -3.75 -23.63
CA PRO A 311 13.80 -2.52 -23.35
C PRO A 311 15.32 -2.74 -23.29
N ILE A 312 16.08 -1.70 -23.61
CA ILE A 312 17.55 -1.72 -23.50
C ILE A 312 17.95 -1.76 -22.02
N THR A 313 18.38 -2.92 -21.54
CA THR A 313 18.78 -3.14 -20.14
C THR A 313 20.30 -3.21 -19.95
N ARG A 314 21.09 -3.34 -21.01
CA ARG A 314 22.56 -3.20 -20.92
C ARG A 314 23.00 -1.84 -20.38
N ILE A 315 24.24 -1.78 -19.91
CA ILE A 315 24.88 -0.55 -19.43
C ILE A 315 26.19 -0.28 -20.16
N GLU A 316 26.48 1.00 -20.42
CA GLU A 316 27.75 1.40 -21.02
C GLU A 316 28.94 1.03 -20.10
N PRO A 317 30.05 0.48 -20.65
CA PRO A 317 31.21 0.08 -19.84
C PRO A 317 31.76 1.17 -18.92
N GLU A 318 31.82 2.43 -19.38
CA GLU A 318 32.33 3.56 -18.58
C GLU A 318 31.45 3.85 -17.36
N LYS A 319 30.12 3.81 -17.53
CA LYS A 319 29.16 3.96 -16.43
C LYS A 319 29.26 2.79 -15.46
N LEU A 320 29.39 1.57 -16.00
CA LEU A 320 29.56 0.36 -15.19
C LEU A 320 30.83 0.43 -14.33
N ASN A 321 31.95 0.88 -14.90
CA ASN A 321 33.22 1.11 -14.17
C ASN A 321 33.03 2.10 -13.01
N THR A 322 32.36 3.22 -13.27
CA THR A 322 32.07 4.25 -12.25
C THR A 322 31.23 3.68 -11.12
N ILE A 323 30.17 2.93 -11.46
CA ILE A 323 29.29 2.31 -10.47
C ILE A 323 30.04 1.26 -9.66
N ALA A 324 30.73 0.33 -10.32
CA ALA A 324 31.40 -0.79 -9.68
C ALA A 324 32.51 -0.35 -8.71
N ASP A 325 33.30 0.67 -9.08
CA ASP A 325 34.33 1.22 -8.19
C ASP A 325 33.74 1.71 -6.87
N LYS A 326 32.54 2.29 -6.91
CA LYS A 326 31.82 2.80 -5.74
C LYS A 326 31.11 1.69 -4.97
N VAL A 327 30.28 0.88 -5.64
CA VAL A 327 29.42 -0.11 -4.95
C VAL A 327 30.20 -1.30 -4.38
N PHE A 328 31.42 -1.55 -4.86
CA PHE A 328 32.31 -2.59 -4.35
C PHE A 328 33.47 -2.06 -3.49
N SER A 329 33.42 -0.80 -3.06
CA SER A 329 34.41 -0.21 -2.15
C SER A 329 33.78 0.28 -0.84
N ILE A 330 34.58 0.26 0.22
CA ILE A 330 34.26 0.86 1.52
C ILE A 330 35.31 1.95 1.76
N PRO A 331 34.91 3.18 2.14
CA PRO A 331 35.86 4.26 2.41
C PRO A 331 36.62 4.00 3.73
N ASP A 332 37.84 4.53 3.83
CA ASP A 332 38.70 4.38 5.02
C ASP A 332 38.06 4.92 6.32
N SER A 333 37.05 5.79 6.20
CA SER A 333 36.27 6.33 7.32
C SER A 333 35.35 5.30 8.00
N ILE A 334 35.15 4.13 7.39
CA ILE A 334 34.35 3.03 7.90
C ILE A 334 35.27 1.83 8.11
N THR A 335 35.42 1.40 9.36
CA THR A 335 36.15 0.16 9.71
C THR A 335 35.14 -0.95 9.96
N PRO A 336 34.82 -1.80 8.98
CA PRO A 336 33.87 -2.89 9.17
C PRO A 336 34.53 -4.10 9.84
N LEU A 337 33.71 -5.05 10.30
CA LEU A 337 34.18 -6.38 10.68
C LEU A 337 35.03 -7.00 9.55
N GLN A 338 36.15 -7.65 9.90
CA GLN A 338 37.11 -8.20 8.92
C GLN A 338 36.46 -9.11 7.86
N LYS A 339 35.43 -9.88 8.23
CA LYS A 339 34.70 -10.74 7.29
C LYS A 339 33.96 -9.93 6.21
N VAL A 340 33.39 -8.78 6.56
CA VAL A 340 32.71 -7.88 5.62
C VAL A 340 33.74 -7.18 4.73
N ALA A 341 34.86 -6.71 5.29
CA ALA A 341 35.97 -6.16 4.51
C ALA A 341 36.45 -7.15 3.44
N LYS A 342 36.60 -8.43 3.81
CA LYS A 342 36.99 -9.50 2.89
C LYS A 342 35.99 -9.70 1.76
N ILE A 343 34.68 -9.67 2.04
CA ILE A 343 33.63 -9.76 1.01
C ILE A 343 33.78 -8.63 -0.02
N TYR A 344 33.97 -7.38 0.42
CA TYR A 344 34.15 -6.25 -0.49
C TYR A 344 35.47 -6.31 -1.27
N GLN A 345 36.55 -6.75 -0.62
CA GLN A 345 37.82 -6.99 -1.31
C GLN A 345 37.67 -8.04 -2.42
N ASP A 346 36.96 -9.13 -2.15
CA ASP A 346 36.71 -10.20 -3.13
C ASP A 346 35.85 -9.70 -4.29
N ARG A 347 34.83 -8.88 -4.03
CA ARG A 347 34.04 -8.21 -5.08
C ARG A 347 34.90 -7.33 -5.98
N LYS A 348 35.78 -6.52 -5.39
CA LYS A 348 36.71 -5.66 -6.15
C LYS A 348 37.70 -6.47 -6.99
N GLN A 349 38.22 -7.58 -6.47
CA GLN A 349 39.11 -8.48 -7.21
C GLN A 349 38.40 -9.16 -8.38
N ARG A 350 37.19 -9.67 -8.17
CA ARG A 350 36.37 -10.29 -9.23
C ARG A 350 36.00 -9.28 -10.31
N TYR A 351 35.68 -8.05 -9.91
CA TYR A 351 35.44 -6.96 -10.83
C TYR A 351 36.65 -6.70 -11.73
N ALA A 352 37.84 -6.56 -11.13
CA ALA A 352 39.08 -6.33 -11.86
C ALA A 352 39.47 -7.49 -12.80
N ALA A 353 39.09 -8.73 -12.45
CA ALA A 353 39.30 -9.89 -13.30
C ALA A 353 38.35 -9.94 -14.53
N GLY A 354 37.22 -9.22 -14.48
CA GLY A 354 36.25 -9.12 -15.59
C GLY A 354 35.43 -10.38 -15.85
N ASN A 355 35.72 -11.49 -15.17
CA ASN A 355 34.98 -12.74 -15.25
C ASN A 355 34.76 -13.27 -13.82
N LYS A 356 33.58 -13.84 -13.53
CA LYS A 356 33.17 -14.37 -12.20
C LYS A 356 32.41 -13.42 -11.27
N PHE A 357 31.52 -12.61 -11.83
CA PHE A 357 30.55 -11.85 -11.05
C PHE A 357 29.54 -12.81 -10.44
N ASP A 358 29.36 -12.80 -9.11
CA ASP A 358 28.35 -13.63 -8.43
C ASP A 358 26.99 -12.93 -8.33
N TRP A 359 26.02 -13.62 -7.73
CA TRP A 359 24.65 -13.15 -7.61
C TRP A 359 24.53 -11.79 -6.93
N ALA A 360 25.24 -11.60 -5.81
CA ALA A 360 25.22 -10.34 -5.08
C ALA A 360 25.85 -9.20 -5.88
N MET A 361 26.91 -9.48 -6.66
CA MET A 361 27.47 -8.49 -7.58
C MET A 361 26.48 -8.11 -8.68
N GLY A 362 25.77 -9.08 -9.29
CA GLY A 362 24.74 -8.79 -10.29
C GLY A 362 23.60 -7.92 -9.75
N GLU A 363 23.15 -8.22 -8.53
CA GLU A 363 22.16 -7.44 -7.79
C GLU A 363 22.65 -6.00 -7.51
N PHE A 364 23.86 -5.84 -6.98
CA PHE A 364 24.47 -4.53 -6.69
C PHE A 364 24.63 -3.67 -7.94
N LEU A 365 25.04 -4.27 -9.06
CA LEU A 365 25.15 -3.56 -10.33
C LEU A 365 23.76 -3.15 -10.84
N ALA A 366 22.73 -3.96 -10.62
CA ALA A 366 21.36 -3.62 -11.02
C ALA A 366 20.86 -2.42 -10.22
N TYR A 367 21.00 -2.45 -8.90
CA TYR A 367 20.60 -1.34 -8.03
C TYR A 367 21.43 -0.08 -8.31
N GLY A 368 22.75 -0.22 -8.35
CA GLY A 368 23.68 0.88 -8.62
C GLY A 368 23.41 1.55 -9.97
N SER A 369 23.16 0.77 -11.01
CA SER A 369 22.83 1.32 -12.34
C SER A 369 21.48 2.01 -12.38
N LEU A 370 20.47 1.49 -11.69
CA LEU A 370 19.15 2.13 -11.62
C LEU A 370 19.23 3.46 -10.88
N VAL A 371 19.87 3.51 -9.70
CA VAL A 371 19.98 4.77 -8.96
C VAL A 371 20.85 5.79 -9.67
N TYR A 372 21.92 5.34 -10.34
CA TYR A 372 22.75 6.19 -11.20
C TYR A 372 21.95 6.80 -12.36
N GLU A 373 20.98 6.06 -12.91
CA GLU A 373 20.06 6.50 -13.96
C GLU A 373 18.85 7.30 -13.41
N GLY A 374 18.83 7.64 -12.11
CA GLY A 374 17.76 8.42 -11.49
C GLY A 374 16.51 7.61 -11.11
N CYS A 375 16.59 6.28 -11.11
CA CYS A 375 15.51 5.39 -10.69
C CYS A 375 15.69 5.00 -9.20
N PRO A 376 14.81 5.45 -8.28
CA PRO A 376 14.94 5.09 -6.87
C PRO A 376 14.65 3.60 -6.66
N VAL A 377 15.35 3.00 -5.71
CA VAL A 377 15.21 1.58 -5.37
C VAL A 377 14.83 1.46 -3.90
N ARG A 378 13.76 0.70 -3.61
CA ARG A 378 13.35 0.30 -2.27
C ARG A 378 13.41 -1.22 -2.17
N LEU A 379 14.13 -1.73 -1.18
CA LEU A 379 14.16 -3.13 -0.78
C LEU A 379 13.69 -3.23 0.67
N SER A 380 12.71 -4.08 0.96
CA SER A 380 12.29 -4.34 2.33
C SER A 380 12.04 -5.83 2.54
N GLY A 381 12.33 -6.30 3.75
CA GLY A 381 12.22 -7.69 4.11
C GLY A 381 13.04 -8.00 5.36
N GLN A 382 12.81 -9.17 5.93
CA GLN A 382 13.49 -9.58 7.16
C GLN A 382 14.98 -9.81 6.87
N ASP A 383 15.85 -9.08 7.56
CA ASP A 383 17.31 -9.12 7.39
C ASP A 383 17.81 -8.72 5.98
N SER A 384 17.01 -8.01 5.18
CA SER A 384 17.35 -7.71 3.78
C SER A 384 18.60 -6.84 3.61
N GLU A 385 19.00 -6.04 4.59
CA GLU A 385 20.23 -5.24 4.52
C GLU A 385 21.48 -6.12 4.39
N ARG A 386 21.61 -7.12 5.26
CA ARG A 386 22.67 -8.14 5.20
C ARG A 386 22.37 -9.21 4.14
N GLY A 387 21.08 -9.49 3.96
CA GLY A 387 20.53 -10.67 3.32
C GLY A 387 20.52 -11.87 4.29
N THR A 388 19.44 -12.65 4.28
CA THR A 388 19.29 -13.90 5.06
C THR A 388 20.54 -14.76 4.99
N PHE A 389 21.02 -15.00 3.77
CA PHE A 389 22.17 -15.85 3.49
C PHE A 389 23.52 -15.13 3.65
N SER A 390 23.57 -13.93 4.22
CA SER A 390 24.77 -13.09 4.36
C SER A 390 25.54 -12.90 3.04
N HIS A 391 24.79 -12.63 1.97
CA HIS A 391 25.35 -12.47 0.62
C HIS A 391 25.37 -10.99 0.18
N ARG A 392 24.47 -10.16 0.71
CA ARG A 392 24.19 -8.82 0.21
C ARG A 392 25.05 -7.75 0.87
N HIS A 393 24.95 -7.58 2.18
CA HIS A 393 25.67 -6.52 2.92
C HIS A 393 25.50 -5.13 2.28
N ALA A 394 24.27 -4.75 1.92
CA ALA A 394 23.96 -3.45 1.31
C ALA A 394 24.16 -2.26 2.28
N ILE A 395 24.04 -2.54 3.57
CA ILE A 395 24.46 -1.67 4.66
C ILE A 395 25.69 -2.29 5.33
N VAL A 396 26.74 -1.49 5.45
CA VAL A 396 28.00 -1.83 6.11
C VAL A 396 28.02 -1.12 7.46
N HIS A 397 28.02 -1.89 8.54
CA HIS A 397 28.23 -1.36 9.88
C HIS A 397 29.72 -1.31 10.20
N SER A 398 30.15 -0.26 10.92
CA SER A 398 31.45 -0.25 11.56
C SER A 398 31.52 -1.32 12.67
N ASP A 399 32.74 -1.78 12.99
CA ASP A 399 32.98 -2.83 13.98
C ASP A 399 32.55 -2.41 15.40
N ASP A 400 32.57 -1.11 15.69
CA ASP A 400 32.03 -0.51 16.92
C ASP A 400 30.48 -0.36 16.91
N GLY A 401 29.84 -0.56 15.76
CA GLY A 401 28.40 -0.42 15.57
C GLY A 401 27.88 1.03 15.53
N GLU A 402 28.76 2.04 15.56
CA GLU A 402 28.34 3.45 15.65
C GLU A 402 27.98 4.08 14.29
N ARG A 403 28.44 3.49 13.18
CA ARG A 403 28.27 4.04 11.83
C ARG A 403 27.73 3.01 10.87
N GLU A 404 26.86 3.50 9.99
CA GLU A 404 26.32 2.75 8.87
C GLU A 404 26.73 3.42 7.56
N TYR A 405 27.05 2.60 6.57
CA TYR A 405 27.43 3.06 5.25
C TYR A 405 26.77 2.22 4.18
N SER A 406 26.08 2.87 3.24
CA SER A 406 25.56 2.23 2.03
C SER A 406 26.39 2.64 0.82
N PRO A 407 27.19 1.73 0.22
CA PRO A 407 27.96 2.04 -0.98
C PRO A 407 27.09 2.46 -2.16
N ILE A 408 25.87 1.92 -2.26
CA ILE A 408 24.92 2.23 -3.35
C ILE A 408 24.42 3.67 -3.26
N ASN A 409 24.32 4.25 -2.05
CA ASN A 409 23.95 5.66 -1.85
C ASN A 409 25.10 6.65 -2.07
N ASN A 410 26.29 6.18 -2.46
CA ASN A 410 27.52 6.99 -2.55
C ASN A 410 28.23 6.82 -3.91
N ILE A 411 27.48 6.68 -5.01
CA ILE A 411 28.01 6.57 -6.37
C ILE A 411 28.31 7.97 -6.94
N ASN A 412 27.34 8.89 -6.88
CA ASN A 412 27.50 10.29 -7.26
C ASN A 412 26.51 11.21 -6.51
N GLU A 413 26.62 12.54 -6.66
CA GLU A 413 25.79 13.51 -5.92
C GLU A 413 24.34 13.64 -6.46
N THR A 414 24.10 13.25 -7.72
CA THR A 414 22.81 13.44 -8.40
C THR A 414 21.96 12.17 -8.52
N GLN A 415 22.45 11.05 -8.00
CA GLN A 415 21.79 9.75 -8.08
C GLN A 415 20.45 9.77 -7.33
N ALA A 416 19.56 8.83 -7.70
CA ALA A 416 18.38 8.55 -6.90
C ALA A 416 18.74 7.82 -5.59
N LYS A 417 17.76 7.75 -4.69
CA LYS A 417 17.92 7.11 -3.38
C LYS A 417 17.81 5.59 -3.50
N PHE A 418 18.75 4.88 -2.89
CA PHE A 418 18.61 3.47 -2.53
C PHE A 418 18.17 3.38 -1.08
N THR A 419 17.06 2.70 -0.82
CA THR A 419 16.57 2.42 0.53
C THR A 419 16.47 0.93 0.71
N VAL A 420 17.06 0.43 1.79
CA VAL A 420 16.93 -0.95 2.22
C VAL A 420 16.56 -0.93 3.70
N TYR A 421 15.56 -1.71 4.08
CA TYR A 421 15.10 -1.78 5.46
C TYR A 421 14.98 -3.22 5.90
N ASN A 422 15.52 -3.54 7.07
CA ASN A 422 15.12 -4.73 7.81
C ASN A 422 13.67 -4.53 8.30
N SER A 423 12.73 -5.29 7.73
CA SER A 423 11.33 -5.22 8.12
C SER A 423 11.11 -5.80 9.52
N PRO A 424 10.02 -5.44 10.23
CA PRO A 424 9.55 -6.26 11.34
C PRO A 424 9.22 -7.69 10.85
N LEU A 425 9.08 -8.62 11.79
CA LEU A 425 8.65 -10.00 11.52
C LEU A 425 7.16 -10.06 11.16
N SER A 426 6.82 -9.55 9.99
CA SER A 426 5.47 -9.46 9.43
C SER A 426 5.57 -9.62 7.92
N GLU A 427 4.86 -10.59 7.35
CA GLU A 427 4.73 -10.73 5.90
C GLU A 427 3.49 -10.00 5.39
N TYR A 428 2.35 -10.13 6.08
CA TYR A 428 1.06 -9.61 5.61
C TYR A 428 1.07 -8.07 5.56
N GLY A 429 1.38 -7.42 6.68
CA GLY A 429 1.51 -5.97 6.77
C GLY A 429 2.59 -5.41 5.84
N VAL A 430 3.79 -6.00 5.84
CA VAL A 430 4.93 -5.48 5.07
C VAL A 430 4.72 -5.63 3.56
N LEU A 431 4.24 -6.77 3.06
CA LEU A 431 3.98 -6.93 1.62
C LEU A 431 2.83 -6.02 1.17
N GLY A 432 1.79 -5.84 2.00
CA GLY A 432 0.73 -4.87 1.73
C GLY A 432 1.26 -3.45 1.63
N PHE A 433 2.20 -3.08 2.51
CA PHE A 433 2.86 -1.79 2.51
C PHE A 433 3.68 -1.58 1.25
N ASP A 434 4.56 -2.52 0.90
CA ASP A 434 5.40 -2.37 -0.27
C ASP A 434 4.59 -2.43 -1.58
N TYR A 435 3.48 -3.17 -1.62
CA TYR A 435 2.51 -3.10 -2.72
C TYR A 435 1.95 -1.67 -2.87
N GLY A 436 1.52 -1.05 -1.78
CA GLY A 436 1.05 0.34 -1.76
C GLY A 436 2.14 1.34 -2.18
N TYR A 437 3.37 1.15 -1.69
CA TYR A 437 4.51 1.98 -2.06
C TYR A 437 4.79 1.88 -3.56
N ALA A 438 4.74 0.67 -4.14
CA ALA A 438 4.92 0.44 -5.57
C ALA A 438 3.82 1.07 -6.42
N CYS A 439 2.57 1.17 -5.92
CA CYS A 439 1.49 1.90 -6.60
C CYS A 439 1.84 3.38 -6.76
N ALA A 440 2.34 4.02 -5.69
CA ALA A 440 2.61 5.45 -5.66
C ALA A 440 4.04 5.83 -6.09
N ASN A 441 4.90 4.85 -6.42
CA ASN A 441 6.22 5.06 -7.00
C ASN A 441 6.41 4.26 -8.31
N PRO A 442 5.64 4.57 -9.37
CA PRO A 442 5.70 3.83 -10.63
C PRO A 442 7.03 3.96 -11.36
N THR A 443 7.88 4.95 -11.02
CA THR A 443 9.17 5.16 -11.69
C THR A 443 10.32 4.43 -11.01
N GLY A 444 10.15 4.02 -9.75
CA GLY A 444 11.16 3.28 -8.99
C GLY A 444 11.07 1.76 -9.14
N LEU A 445 12.02 1.08 -8.51
CA LEU A 445 12.01 -0.36 -8.26
C LEU A 445 11.65 -0.59 -6.79
N THR A 446 10.55 -1.28 -6.52
CA THR A 446 10.15 -1.64 -5.15
C THR A 446 10.19 -3.16 -5.04
N ILE A 447 10.94 -3.68 -4.05
CA ILE A 447 11.20 -5.09 -3.85
C ILE A 447 10.81 -5.45 -2.42
N TRP A 448 9.98 -6.48 -2.29
CA TRP A 448 9.75 -7.18 -1.04
C TRP A 448 10.48 -8.53 -1.07
N GLU A 449 11.26 -8.82 -0.04
CA GLU A 449 12.02 -10.07 0.09
C GLU A 449 11.51 -10.89 1.27
N ALA A 450 11.05 -12.11 0.97
CA ALA A 450 10.77 -13.12 1.99
C ALA A 450 12.10 -13.70 2.52
N GLN A 451 12.18 -14.00 3.81
CA GLN A 451 13.39 -14.61 4.39
C GLN A 451 13.70 -15.97 3.73
N PHE A 452 12.66 -16.79 3.56
CA PHE A 452 12.58 -17.92 2.65
C PHE A 452 11.27 -17.80 1.87
N GLY A 453 11.24 -18.22 0.61
CA GLY A 453 10.05 -18.07 -0.23
C GLY A 453 8.83 -18.80 0.31
N ASP A 454 9.03 -19.86 1.10
CA ASP A 454 8.00 -20.64 1.78
C ASP A 454 7.06 -19.76 2.65
N PHE A 455 7.58 -18.68 3.23
CA PHE A 455 6.86 -17.79 4.16
C PHE A 455 5.95 -16.76 3.47
N SER A 456 5.99 -16.65 2.14
CA SER A 456 5.11 -15.71 1.41
C SER A 456 3.62 -16.02 1.60
N ASN A 457 3.28 -17.24 2.05
CA ASN A 457 1.92 -17.64 2.39
C ASN A 457 1.31 -16.85 3.57
N GLY A 458 2.13 -16.25 4.44
CA GLY A 458 1.65 -15.32 5.47
C GLY A 458 0.96 -14.09 4.87
N ALA A 459 1.36 -13.68 3.66
CA ALA A 459 0.81 -12.54 2.93
C ALA A 459 -0.15 -12.95 1.79
N GLN A 460 -0.74 -14.15 1.83
CA GLN A 460 -1.53 -14.69 0.74
C GLN A 460 -2.69 -13.78 0.32
N ILE A 461 -3.32 -13.07 1.26
CA ILE A 461 -4.41 -12.12 0.94
C ILE A 461 -3.92 -10.98 0.05
N ILE A 462 -2.69 -10.47 0.26
CA ILE A 462 -2.10 -9.44 -0.60
C ILE A 462 -1.78 -10.03 -1.97
N ILE A 463 -1.23 -11.24 -2.02
CA ILE A 463 -0.92 -11.94 -3.27
C ILE A 463 -2.19 -12.14 -4.11
N ASP A 464 -3.26 -12.68 -3.53
CA ASP A 464 -4.47 -13.04 -4.25
C ASP A 464 -5.30 -11.80 -4.63
N GLN A 465 -5.52 -10.91 -3.66
CA GLN A 465 -6.54 -9.87 -3.78
C GLN A 465 -6.01 -8.53 -4.28
N PHE A 466 -4.68 -8.36 -4.27
CA PHE A 466 -4.01 -7.17 -4.79
C PHE A 466 -3.07 -7.51 -5.95
N ILE A 467 -2.00 -8.27 -5.70
CA ILE A 467 -0.95 -8.53 -6.70
C ILE A 467 -1.51 -9.24 -7.94
N ALA A 468 -2.25 -10.32 -7.76
CA ALA A 468 -2.74 -11.13 -8.87
C ALA A 468 -3.96 -10.53 -9.59
N SER A 469 -4.74 -9.67 -8.93
CA SER A 469 -6.09 -9.35 -9.40
C SER A 469 -6.42 -7.86 -9.55
N SER A 470 -5.57 -6.94 -9.07
CA SER A 470 -5.89 -5.50 -9.11
C SER A 470 -5.98 -4.92 -10.52
N ALA A 471 -5.19 -5.44 -11.46
CA ALA A 471 -5.25 -5.00 -12.86
C ALA A 471 -6.65 -5.22 -13.45
N ILE A 472 -7.25 -6.38 -13.22
CA ILE A 472 -8.57 -6.75 -13.75
C ILE A 472 -9.70 -6.10 -12.92
N LYS A 473 -9.57 -6.09 -11.59
CA LYS A 473 -10.62 -5.60 -10.68
C LYS A 473 -10.72 -4.07 -10.63
N TRP A 474 -9.58 -3.38 -10.66
CA TRP A 474 -9.50 -1.95 -10.35
C TRP A 474 -8.72 -1.14 -11.40
N ASN A 475 -8.35 -1.76 -12.52
CA ASN A 475 -7.55 -1.18 -13.59
C ASN A 475 -6.22 -0.59 -13.06
N ARG A 476 -5.58 -1.32 -12.14
CA ARG A 476 -4.31 -0.91 -11.50
C ARG A 476 -3.13 -1.74 -11.97
N SER A 477 -2.18 -1.05 -12.59
CA SER A 477 -0.83 -1.55 -12.81
C SER A 477 -0.01 -1.41 -11.52
N ASN A 478 0.87 -2.36 -11.23
CA ASN A 478 1.75 -2.29 -10.04
C ASN A 478 3.12 -2.90 -10.37
N GLY A 479 4.19 -2.26 -9.89
CA GLY A 479 5.57 -2.62 -10.21
C GLY A 479 6.31 -3.44 -9.15
N ILE A 480 5.61 -3.98 -8.15
CA ILE A 480 6.23 -4.71 -7.04
C ILE A 480 7.01 -5.93 -7.53
N VAL A 481 8.18 -6.15 -6.93
CA VAL A 481 9.00 -7.34 -7.13
C VAL A 481 8.99 -8.18 -5.86
N LEU A 482 8.77 -9.48 -6.00
CA LEU A 482 8.81 -10.45 -4.90
C LEU A 482 10.07 -11.30 -5.05
N TYR A 483 10.98 -11.18 -4.10
CA TYR A 483 12.11 -12.11 -3.95
C TYR A 483 11.70 -13.27 -3.05
N LEU A 484 11.64 -14.46 -3.63
CA LEU A 484 11.21 -15.67 -2.95
C LEU A 484 12.33 -16.72 -2.99
N PRO A 485 13.20 -16.81 -1.97
CA PRO A 485 14.26 -17.80 -1.93
C PRO A 485 13.72 -19.23 -2.10
N HIS A 486 14.20 -19.94 -3.12
CA HIS A 486 13.67 -21.24 -3.54
C HIS A 486 14.81 -22.22 -3.85
N GLY A 487 14.61 -23.51 -3.54
CA GLY A 487 15.54 -24.58 -3.90
C GLY A 487 15.48 -25.79 -2.95
N TYR A 488 15.45 -27.00 -3.52
CA TYR A 488 15.41 -28.25 -2.74
C TYR A 488 16.82 -28.68 -2.31
N GLU A 489 17.24 -28.18 -1.16
CA GLU A 489 18.63 -28.31 -0.65
C GLU A 489 18.69 -29.13 0.65
N GLY A 490 17.65 -29.92 0.94
CA GLY A 490 17.60 -30.78 2.12
C GLY A 490 17.32 -30.06 3.45
N GLN A 491 16.82 -28.82 3.42
CA GLN A 491 16.53 -28.01 4.61
C GLN A 491 15.11 -28.20 5.19
N GLY A 492 14.35 -29.16 4.68
CA GLY A 492 13.00 -29.47 5.17
C GLY A 492 11.87 -28.70 4.45
N PRO A 493 10.61 -28.93 4.86
CA PRO A 493 9.44 -28.50 4.11
C PRO A 493 9.15 -26.99 4.15
N GLU A 494 9.65 -26.25 5.15
CA GLU A 494 9.49 -24.79 5.26
C GLU A 494 10.70 -23.97 4.77
N HIS A 495 11.69 -24.61 4.14
CA HIS A 495 12.91 -23.94 3.66
C HIS A 495 13.31 -24.42 2.26
N SER A 496 12.35 -24.88 1.46
CA SER A 496 12.62 -25.49 0.15
C SER A 496 11.80 -24.89 -0.98
N SER A 497 10.53 -24.58 -0.74
CA SER A 497 9.56 -24.26 -1.78
C SER A 497 8.79 -22.98 -1.51
N ALA A 498 9.14 -21.96 -2.30
CA ALA A 498 8.30 -20.79 -2.57
C ALA A 498 6.95 -21.07 -3.26
N ARG A 499 6.55 -22.34 -3.45
CA ARG A 499 5.26 -22.74 -4.05
C ARG A 499 5.04 -22.15 -5.44
N MET A 500 6.00 -22.36 -6.33
CA MET A 500 5.99 -21.86 -7.70
C MET A 500 4.68 -22.17 -8.45
N GLU A 501 4.15 -23.37 -8.24
CA GLU A 501 2.90 -23.84 -8.81
C GLU A 501 1.70 -22.94 -8.46
N ARG A 502 1.71 -22.30 -7.28
CA ARG A 502 0.63 -21.40 -6.86
C ARG A 502 0.66 -20.09 -7.64
N PHE A 503 1.84 -19.49 -7.82
CA PHE A 503 1.99 -18.29 -8.63
C PHE A 503 1.65 -18.56 -10.09
N LEU A 504 2.08 -19.71 -10.64
CA LEU A 504 1.70 -20.13 -11.99
C LEU A 504 0.17 -20.32 -12.14
N ASN A 505 -0.50 -20.88 -11.14
CA ASN A 505 -1.97 -21.01 -11.15
C ASN A 505 -2.70 -19.66 -11.08
N LEU A 506 -2.09 -18.64 -10.45
CA LEU A 506 -2.64 -17.29 -10.40
C LEU A 506 -2.39 -16.50 -11.69
N CYS A 507 -1.45 -16.91 -12.54
CA CYS A 507 -1.16 -16.24 -13.79
C CYS A 507 -2.33 -16.37 -14.78
N ALA A 508 -2.90 -15.24 -15.16
CA ALA A 508 -3.91 -15.15 -16.22
C ALA A 508 -3.89 -13.75 -16.83
N ASN A 509 -4.14 -13.64 -18.13
CA ASN A 509 -4.28 -12.35 -18.83
C ASN A 509 -3.14 -11.36 -18.54
N GLU A 510 -1.88 -11.81 -18.53
CA GLU A 510 -0.70 -10.94 -18.32
C GLU A 510 -0.70 -10.18 -16.97
N ASN A 511 -1.36 -10.73 -15.95
CA ASN A 511 -1.47 -10.08 -14.64
C ASN A 511 -0.16 -9.99 -13.84
N MET A 512 0.79 -10.90 -14.07
CA MET A 512 2.10 -10.91 -13.41
C MET A 512 3.15 -11.64 -14.26
N ARG A 513 4.43 -11.41 -13.93
CA ARG A 513 5.58 -12.12 -14.51
C ARG A 513 6.19 -13.04 -13.46
N VAL A 514 6.40 -14.30 -13.81
CA VAL A 514 6.96 -15.31 -12.90
C VAL A 514 8.25 -15.85 -13.49
N THR A 515 9.35 -15.77 -12.74
CA THR A 515 10.71 -16.00 -13.26
C THR A 515 11.57 -16.81 -12.29
N ASN A 516 12.51 -17.58 -12.83
CA ASN A 516 13.48 -18.38 -12.08
C ASN A 516 14.86 -18.24 -12.75
N CYS A 517 15.56 -17.13 -12.47
CA CYS A 517 16.85 -16.83 -13.09
C CYS A 517 17.95 -17.78 -12.59
N THR A 518 18.89 -18.11 -13.48
CA THR A 518 20.01 -19.03 -13.18
C THR A 518 21.40 -18.38 -13.29
N THR A 519 21.49 -17.11 -13.71
CA THR A 519 22.75 -16.35 -13.78
C THR A 519 22.61 -14.94 -13.20
N PRO A 520 23.69 -14.36 -12.63
CA PRO A 520 23.69 -13.00 -12.08
C PRO A 520 23.35 -11.92 -13.11
N ALA A 521 23.85 -12.02 -14.34
CA ALA A 521 23.52 -11.07 -15.39
C ALA A 521 22.05 -11.13 -15.81
N ASN A 522 21.43 -12.32 -15.86
CA ASN A 522 20.02 -12.41 -16.21
C ASN A 522 19.13 -11.73 -15.15
N LEU A 523 19.48 -11.85 -13.86
CA LEU A 523 18.83 -11.07 -12.79
C LEU A 523 19.02 -9.57 -13.00
N PHE A 524 20.24 -9.12 -13.30
CA PHE A 524 20.53 -7.71 -13.55
C PHE A 524 19.63 -7.12 -14.65
N HIS A 525 19.53 -7.82 -15.78
CA HIS A 525 18.69 -7.38 -16.89
C HIS A 525 17.22 -7.44 -16.54
N LEU A 526 16.77 -8.48 -15.83
CA LEU A 526 15.40 -8.61 -15.39
C LEU A 526 14.96 -7.45 -14.50
N LEU A 527 15.74 -7.09 -13.48
CA LEU A 527 15.44 -5.98 -12.57
C LEU A 527 15.40 -4.64 -13.31
N ARG A 528 16.33 -4.41 -14.23
CA ARG A 528 16.33 -3.19 -15.06
C ARG A 528 15.15 -3.16 -16.02
N SER A 529 14.70 -4.32 -16.52
CA SER A 529 13.51 -4.38 -17.38
C SER A 529 12.26 -3.91 -16.64
N GLN A 530 12.11 -4.27 -15.36
CA GLN A 530 10.94 -3.93 -14.52
C GLN A 530 10.66 -2.43 -14.51
N THR A 531 11.72 -1.61 -14.52
CA THR A 531 11.58 -0.15 -14.48
C THR A 531 11.56 0.48 -15.87
N LYS A 532 12.24 -0.13 -16.86
CA LYS A 532 12.40 0.39 -18.22
C LYS A 532 11.22 0.10 -19.15
N TYR A 533 10.41 -0.92 -18.88
CA TYR A 533 9.14 -1.08 -19.60
C TYR A 533 8.24 0.16 -19.39
N PRO A 534 7.39 0.51 -20.37
CA PRO A 534 6.47 1.64 -20.27
C PRO A 534 5.25 1.33 -19.40
N PHE A 535 5.12 0.09 -18.92
CA PHE A 535 4.05 -0.39 -18.05
C PHE A 535 4.61 -0.98 -16.74
N ARG A 536 3.72 -1.36 -15.82
CA ARG A 536 4.08 -2.00 -14.56
C ARG A 536 3.25 -3.26 -14.32
N LEU A 537 3.95 -4.39 -14.23
CA LEU A 537 3.37 -5.66 -13.84
C LEU A 537 4.16 -6.20 -12.63
N PRO A 538 3.48 -6.84 -11.66
CA PRO A 538 4.17 -7.53 -10.59
C PRO A 538 5.16 -8.56 -11.15
N LEU A 539 6.30 -8.71 -10.47
CA LEU A 539 7.37 -9.61 -10.88
C LEU A 539 7.73 -10.53 -9.72
N VAL A 540 7.46 -11.82 -9.88
CA VAL A 540 7.82 -12.87 -8.93
C VAL A 540 9.13 -13.51 -9.37
N ILE A 541 10.13 -13.50 -8.50
CA ILE A 541 11.46 -14.06 -8.75
C ILE A 541 11.72 -15.13 -7.70
N PHE A 542 11.87 -16.37 -8.16
CA PHE A 542 12.38 -17.45 -7.34
C PHE A 542 13.90 -17.28 -7.20
N THR A 543 14.30 -16.51 -6.19
CA THR A 543 15.71 -16.21 -5.95
C THR A 543 16.43 -17.44 -5.42
N PRO A 544 17.73 -17.62 -5.73
CA PRO A 544 18.45 -18.80 -5.31
C PRO A 544 18.87 -18.73 -3.85
N LYS A 545 19.30 -19.90 -3.33
CA LYS A 545 19.98 -20.02 -2.04
C LYS A 545 21.41 -20.53 -2.23
N SER A 546 21.60 -21.75 -2.73
CA SER A 546 22.93 -22.32 -3.04
C SER A 546 23.63 -21.59 -4.19
N LEU A 547 22.89 -21.19 -5.24
CA LEU A 547 23.50 -20.52 -6.40
C LEU A 547 24.10 -19.15 -6.07
N LEU A 548 23.78 -18.55 -4.91
CA LEU A 548 24.42 -17.32 -4.42
C LEU A 548 25.95 -17.44 -4.36
N ARG A 549 26.49 -18.66 -4.25
CA ARG A 549 27.93 -18.93 -4.15
C ARG A 549 28.40 -20.07 -5.05
N HIS A 550 27.54 -20.58 -5.94
CA HIS A 550 27.92 -21.71 -6.79
C HIS A 550 28.98 -21.27 -7.80
N PRO A 551 30.12 -21.98 -7.95
CA PRO A 551 31.24 -21.53 -8.77
C PRO A 551 30.92 -21.39 -10.26
N GLU A 552 29.90 -22.12 -10.73
CA GLU A 552 29.39 -22.03 -12.11
C GLU A 552 28.27 -21.00 -12.27
N CYS A 553 27.66 -20.53 -11.17
CA CYS A 553 26.62 -19.49 -11.24
C CYS A 553 27.28 -18.12 -11.18
N VAL A 554 27.94 -17.76 -12.27
CA VAL A 554 28.65 -16.50 -12.43
C VAL A 554 28.43 -15.90 -13.82
N SER A 555 28.64 -14.60 -13.95
CA SER A 555 28.59 -13.88 -15.23
C SER A 555 29.92 -13.18 -15.55
N SER A 556 30.13 -12.82 -16.82
CA SER A 556 31.23 -11.95 -17.24
C SER A 556 30.79 -10.50 -17.32
N ILE A 557 31.75 -9.57 -17.46
CA ILE A 557 31.44 -8.15 -17.63
C ILE A 557 30.65 -7.88 -18.92
N GLU A 558 30.94 -8.62 -19.99
CA GLU A 558 30.28 -8.50 -21.30
C GLU A 558 28.78 -8.84 -21.22
N ASP A 559 28.40 -9.76 -20.33
CA ASP A 559 26.99 -10.12 -20.11
C ASP A 559 26.19 -8.87 -19.71
N PHE A 560 26.75 -7.99 -18.86
CA PHE A 560 26.07 -6.76 -18.42
C PHE A 560 26.10 -5.63 -19.46
N THR A 561 27.16 -5.53 -20.26
CA THR A 561 27.37 -4.40 -21.19
C THR A 561 26.79 -4.65 -22.57
N ASN A 562 26.66 -5.91 -22.98
CA ASN A 562 26.19 -6.31 -24.31
C ASN A 562 24.93 -7.19 -24.27
N GLY A 563 24.62 -7.80 -23.12
CA GLY A 563 23.49 -8.70 -22.98
C GLY A 563 22.13 -8.04 -22.80
N GLU A 564 21.14 -8.89 -22.58
CA GLU A 564 19.76 -8.53 -22.27
C GLU A 564 19.13 -9.62 -21.39
N PHE A 565 17.86 -9.44 -21.02
CA PHE A 565 17.12 -10.48 -20.32
C PHE A 565 16.79 -11.63 -21.28
N LEU A 566 17.25 -12.82 -20.94
CA LEU A 566 16.99 -14.06 -21.66
C LEU A 566 15.88 -14.82 -20.94
N GLU A 567 14.73 -14.92 -21.60
CA GLU A 567 13.57 -15.69 -21.11
C GLU A 567 13.86 -17.19 -21.10
N VAL A 568 14.69 -17.65 -22.05
CA VAL A 568 15.16 -19.02 -22.19
C VAL A 568 16.68 -18.96 -22.43
N ILE A 569 17.42 -19.84 -21.76
CA ILE A 569 18.87 -20.03 -21.93
C ILE A 569 19.04 -21.49 -22.33
N ASP A 570 19.45 -21.73 -23.58
CA ASP A 570 19.67 -23.06 -24.16
C ASP A 570 21.14 -23.47 -24.16
#